data_AF-A0A9E3UMW0-F1
#
_entry.id   AF-A0A9E3UMW0-F1
#
_cell.length_a   1.000
_cell.length_b   1.000
_cell.length_c   1.000
_cell.angle_alpha   90.00
_cell.angle_beta   90.00
_cell.angle_gamma   90.00
#
_symmetry.space_group_name_H-M   'P 1'
#
loop_
_entity.id
_entity.type
_entity.pdbx_description
1 polymer ?
#
loop_
_entity_poly.entity_id
_entity_poly.type
_entity_poly.pdbx_seq_one_letter_code
_entity_poly.pdbx_strand_id
1 'polypeptide(L)'
;MPQINQLADVLHSQLFWLAITLAVIYFGIGKAMLPKILGTIDARESRVTGDLAAAQAAREAAEATEEAYRARTAENRAEAMKVTASARQDAARATEAQVAKADGKIRAKVEKAEARLKAATDAALADIESVAAEAAQDMVTRLAGVAVSKADAAKAVKAALANG
;
A
#
# COMPACT_ATOMS: atom_id res chain seq x y z
N MET A 1 -43.22 -94.55 53.19
CA MET A 1 -43.85 -93.50 54.02
C MET A 1 -44.39 -92.42 53.09
N PRO A 2 -45.72 -92.23 53.01
CA PRO A 2 -46.37 -91.38 52.00
C PRO A 2 -46.05 -89.87 52.09
N GLN A 3 -45.41 -89.41 53.17
CA GLN A 3 -45.10 -87.99 53.41
C GLN A 3 -43.89 -87.48 52.60
N ILE A 4 -42.96 -88.33 52.17
CA ILE A 4 -41.78 -87.91 51.38
C ILE A 4 -42.16 -87.60 49.92
N ASN A 5 -43.12 -88.34 49.34
CA ASN A 5 -43.62 -88.05 47.98
C ASN A 5 -44.39 -86.72 47.91
N GLN A 6 -45.06 -86.30 48.98
CA GLN A 6 -45.77 -85.02 49.02
C GLN A 6 -44.83 -83.79 48.95
N LEU A 7 -43.60 -83.91 49.47
CA LEU A 7 -42.60 -82.84 49.37
C LEU A 7 -42.13 -82.63 47.93
N ALA A 8 -42.02 -83.72 47.15
CA ALA A 8 -41.66 -83.66 45.75
C ALA A 8 -42.75 -82.93 44.95
N ASP A 9 -44.03 -83.26 45.13
CA ASP A 9 -45.12 -82.63 44.38
C ASP A 9 -45.23 -81.12 44.61
N VAL A 10 -45.05 -80.66 45.85
CA VAL A 10 -45.01 -79.22 46.19
C VAL A 10 -43.79 -78.54 45.58
N LEU A 11 -42.62 -79.19 45.62
CA LEU A 11 -41.39 -78.66 45.02
C LEU A 11 -41.52 -78.53 43.49
N HIS A 12 -42.09 -79.53 42.81
CA HIS A 12 -42.33 -79.48 41.36
C HIS A 12 -43.30 -78.34 40.99
N SER A 13 -44.39 -78.17 41.74
CA SER A 13 -45.36 -77.08 41.51
C SER A 13 -44.73 -75.71 41.72
N GLN A 14 -43.94 -75.54 42.78
CA GLN A 14 -43.23 -74.29 43.06
C GLN A 14 -42.20 -73.97 41.98
N LEU A 15 -41.42 -74.97 41.53
CA LEU A 15 -40.45 -74.80 40.44
C LEU A 15 -41.13 -74.50 39.11
N PHE A 16 -42.29 -75.08 38.83
CA PHE A 16 -43.07 -74.81 37.63
C PHE A 16 -43.55 -73.35 37.57
N TRP A 17 -44.18 -72.86 38.63
CA TRP A 17 -44.62 -71.46 38.69
C TRP A 17 -43.45 -70.47 38.76
N LEU A 18 -42.37 -70.83 39.45
CA LEU A 18 -41.12 -70.06 39.41
C LEU A 18 -40.58 -69.95 37.98
N ALA A 19 -40.52 -71.05 37.23
CA ALA A 19 -40.03 -71.04 35.84
C ALA A 19 -40.93 -70.19 34.94
N ILE A 20 -42.26 -70.29 35.08
CA ILE A 20 -43.22 -69.47 34.31
C ILE A 20 -43.04 -67.98 34.63
N THR A 21 -43.05 -67.60 35.91
CA THR A 21 -42.91 -66.20 36.32
C THR A 21 -41.56 -65.63 35.92
N LEU A 22 -40.48 -66.40 36.08
CA LEU A 22 -39.15 -66.03 35.64
C LEU A 22 -39.11 -65.84 34.12
N ALA A 23 -39.70 -66.75 33.33
CA ALA A 23 -39.75 -66.63 31.89
C ALA A 23 -40.52 -65.36 31.47
N VAL A 24 -41.68 -65.09 32.06
CA VAL A 24 -42.47 -63.88 31.77
C VAL A 24 -41.66 -62.61 32.07
N ILE A 25 -40.98 -62.53 33.22
CA ILE A 25 -40.14 -61.39 33.58
C ILE A 25 -38.93 -61.28 32.64
N TYR A 26 -38.23 -62.38 32.37
CA TYR A 26 -37.04 -62.42 31.53
C TYR A 26 -37.34 -61.93 30.11
N PHE A 27 -38.39 -62.49 29.48
CA PHE A 27 -38.81 -62.05 28.14
C PHE A 27 -39.43 -60.66 28.16
N GLY A 28 -40.16 -60.29 29.22
CA GLY A 28 -40.70 -58.94 29.38
C GLY A 28 -39.60 -57.87 29.40
N ILE A 29 -38.58 -58.06 30.23
CA ILE A 29 -37.44 -57.14 30.33
C ILE A 29 -36.60 -57.19 29.04
N GLY A 30 -36.24 -58.39 28.58
CA GLY A 30 -35.37 -58.57 27.41
C GLY A 30 -35.99 -58.05 26.11
N LYS A 31 -37.30 -58.24 25.90
CA LYS A 31 -37.96 -57.87 24.65
C LYS A 31 -38.60 -56.48 24.67
N ALA A 32 -38.93 -55.92 25.84
CA ALA A 32 -39.58 -54.61 25.92
C ALA A 32 -38.71 -53.51 26.56
N MET A 33 -37.98 -53.79 27.64
CA MET A 33 -37.24 -52.76 28.39
C MET A 33 -35.81 -52.56 27.83
N LEU A 34 -35.08 -53.66 27.60
CA LEU A 34 -33.73 -53.62 27.06
C LEU A 34 -33.60 -52.83 25.74
N PRO A 35 -34.45 -53.02 24.71
CA PRO A 35 -34.32 -52.25 23.47
C PRO A 35 -34.54 -50.75 23.66
N LYS A 36 -35.38 -50.34 24.63
CA LYS A 36 -35.59 -48.92 24.93
C LYS A 36 -34.35 -48.27 25.55
N ILE A 37 -33.66 -48.99 26.44
CA ILE A 37 -32.42 -48.50 27.08
C ILE A 37 -31.31 -48.38 26.04
N LEU A 38 -31.11 -49.42 25.22
CA LEU A 38 -30.11 -49.41 24.15
C LEU A 38 -30.37 -48.28 23.15
N GLY A 39 -31.61 -48.09 22.68
CA GLY A 39 -31.94 -46.99 21.79
C GLY A 39 -31.71 -45.60 22.39
N THR A 40 -31.84 -45.44 23.72
CA THR A 40 -31.52 -44.17 24.39
C THR A 40 -30.01 -43.93 24.45
N ILE A 41 -29.22 -44.99 24.68
CA ILE A 41 -27.76 -44.93 24.67
C ILE A 41 -27.27 -44.58 23.26
N ASP A 42 -27.74 -45.30 22.25
CA ASP A 42 -27.38 -45.09 20.84
C ASP A 42 -27.74 -43.67 20.38
N ALA A 43 -28.94 -43.18 20.76
CA ALA A 43 -29.36 -41.82 20.41
C ALA A 43 -28.45 -40.75 21.06
N ARG A 44 -28.00 -40.98 22.30
CA ARG A 44 -27.05 -40.07 22.96
C ARG A 44 -25.68 -40.13 22.31
N GLU A 45 -25.19 -41.33 22.02
CA GLU A 45 -23.89 -41.51 21.36
C GLU A 45 -23.89 -40.88 19.96
N SER A 46 -24.92 -41.12 19.16
CA SER A 46 -25.10 -40.49 17.85
C SER A 46 -25.17 -38.97 17.94
N ARG A 47 -25.86 -38.42 18.95
CA ARG A 47 -25.91 -36.98 19.17
C ARG A 47 -24.55 -36.41 19.54
N VAL A 48 -23.85 -37.03 20.50
CA VAL A 48 -22.53 -36.55 20.96
C VAL A 48 -21.52 -36.61 19.82
N THR A 49 -21.48 -37.71 19.07
CA THR A 49 -20.59 -37.87 17.92
C THR A 49 -20.92 -36.86 16.81
N GLY A 50 -22.21 -36.62 16.54
CA GLY A 50 -22.68 -35.60 15.60
C GLY A 50 -22.28 -34.18 16.03
N ASP A 51 -22.49 -33.83 17.30
CA ASP A 51 -22.14 -32.53 17.86
C ASP A 51 -20.62 -32.30 17.82
N LEU A 52 -19.81 -33.33 18.14
CA LEU A 52 -18.35 -33.27 18.05
C LEU A 52 -17.87 -33.11 16.61
N ALA A 53 -18.44 -33.85 15.66
CA ALA A 53 -18.10 -33.74 14.25
C ALA A 53 -18.45 -32.35 13.70
N ALA A 54 -19.62 -31.82 14.06
CA ALA A 54 -20.03 -30.46 13.68
C ALA A 54 -19.11 -29.39 14.28
N ALA A 55 -18.73 -29.54 15.55
CA ALA A 55 -17.80 -28.62 16.21
C ALA A 55 -16.41 -28.64 15.55
N GLN A 56 -15.90 -29.83 15.23
CA GLN A 56 -14.61 -29.98 14.54
C GLN A 56 -14.64 -29.37 13.14
N ALA A 57 -15.70 -29.63 12.35
CA ALA A 57 -15.86 -29.02 11.03
C ALA A 57 -15.97 -27.50 11.09
N ALA A 58 -16.68 -26.96 12.09
CA ALA A 58 -16.78 -25.52 12.30
C ALA A 58 -15.42 -24.91 12.68
N ARG A 59 -14.63 -25.60 13.52
CA ARG A 59 -13.28 -25.19 13.88
C ARG A 59 -12.35 -25.17 12.67
N GLU A 60 -12.34 -26.24 11.87
CA GLU A 60 -11.53 -26.32 10.66
C GLU A 60 -11.89 -25.23 9.64
N ALA A 61 -13.19 -24.96 9.45
CA ALA A 61 -13.65 -23.88 8.58
C ALA A 61 -13.23 -22.49 9.09
N ALA A 62 -13.27 -22.27 10.41
CA ALA A 62 -12.82 -21.03 11.03
C ALA A 62 -11.30 -20.84 10.87
N GLU A 63 -10.51 -21.88 11.12
CA GLU A 63 -9.04 -21.86 10.94
C GLU A 63 -8.66 -21.58 9.48
N ALA A 64 -9.28 -22.28 8.52
CA ALA A 64 -9.05 -22.03 7.10
C ALA A 64 -9.41 -20.58 6.69
N THR A 65 -10.51 -20.05 7.23
CA THR A 65 -10.93 -18.66 6.97
C THR A 65 -9.95 -17.66 7.58
N GLU A 66 -9.47 -17.92 8.80
CA GLU A 66 -8.49 -17.08 9.48
C GLU A 66 -7.15 -17.08 8.74
N GLU A 67 -6.66 -18.24 8.31
CA GLU A 67 -5.44 -18.37 7.50
C GLU A 67 -5.56 -17.61 6.19
N ALA A 68 -6.66 -17.78 5.45
CA ALA A 68 -6.91 -17.05 4.21
C ALA A 68 -6.99 -15.53 4.45
N TYR A 69 -7.62 -15.10 5.55
CA TYR A 69 -7.69 -13.68 5.92
C TYR A 69 -6.30 -13.11 6.25
N ARG A 70 -5.49 -13.84 7.03
CA ARG A 70 -4.11 -13.46 7.38
C ARG A 70 -3.24 -13.37 6.12
N ALA A 71 -3.34 -14.34 5.22
CA ALA A 71 -2.62 -14.35 3.95
C ALA A 71 -2.99 -13.13 3.08
N ARG A 72 -4.29 -12.87 2.88
CA ARG A 72 -4.76 -11.69 2.11
C ARG A 72 -4.32 -10.38 2.75
N THR A 73 -4.34 -10.29 4.08
CA THR A 73 -3.89 -9.09 4.79
C THR A 73 -2.39 -8.86 4.61
N ALA A 74 -1.58 -9.91 4.65
CA ALA A 74 -0.14 -9.83 4.41
C ALA A 74 0.17 -9.41 2.96
N GLU A 75 -0.52 -10.02 1.98
CA GLU A 75 -0.40 -9.69 0.56
C GLU A 75 -0.79 -8.23 0.30
N ASN A 76 -1.93 -7.78 0.82
CA ASN A 76 -2.38 -6.39 0.68
C ASN A 76 -1.39 -5.39 1.29
N ARG A 77 -0.78 -5.72 2.44
CA ARG A 77 0.26 -4.87 3.06
C ARG A 77 1.52 -4.81 2.21
N ALA A 78 1.96 -5.95 1.66
CA ALA A 78 3.11 -6.00 0.77
C ALA A 78 2.87 -5.18 -0.51
N GLU A 79 1.70 -5.31 -1.12
CA GLU A 79 1.33 -4.55 -2.31
C GLU A 79 1.21 -3.05 -2.00
N ALA A 80 0.61 -2.67 -0.87
CA ALA A 80 0.54 -1.27 -0.46
C ALA A 80 1.94 -0.64 -0.25
N MET A 81 2.88 -1.40 0.36
CA MET A 81 4.27 -0.96 0.50
C MET A 81 4.95 -0.79 -0.87
N LYS A 82 4.73 -1.73 -1.79
CA LYS A 82 5.27 -1.68 -3.15
C LYS A 82 4.74 -0.49 -3.94
N VAL A 83 3.42 -0.26 -3.91
CA VAL A 83 2.78 0.88 -4.57
C VAL A 83 3.30 2.20 -3.99
N THR A 84 3.43 2.29 -2.66
CA THR A 84 3.96 3.49 -2.00
C THR A 84 5.41 3.74 -2.38
N ALA A 85 6.24 2.70 -2.45
CA ALA A 85 7.63 2.80 -2.87
C ALA A 85 7.76 3.24 -4.33
N SER A 86 6.97 2.64 -5.23
CA SER A 86 6.92 3.04 -6.65
C SER A 86 6.49 4.49 -6.80
N ALA A 87 5.39 4.89 -6.14
CA ALA A 87 4.88 6.26 -6.20
C ALA A 87 5.91 7.29 -5.70
N ARG A 88 6.65 6.97 -4.62
CA ARG A 88 7.76 7.83 -4.13
C ARG A 88 8.88 7.94 -5.15
N GLN A 89 9.26 6.83 -5.79
CA GLN A 89 10.30 6.83 -6.80
C GLN A 89 9.87 7.62 -8.05
N ASP A 90 8.64 7.45 -8.49
CA ASP A 90 8.06 8.16 -9.63
C ASP A 90 7.98 9.67 -9.35
N ALA A 91 7.54 10.06 -8.15
CA ALA A 91 7.51 11.45 -7.71
C ALA A 91 8.90 12.08 -7.64
N ALA A 92 9.91 11.33 -7.15
CA ALA A 92 11.29 11.79 -7.12
C ALA A 92 11.82 12.05 -8.54
N ARG A 93 11.65 11.10 -9.46
CA ARG A 93 12.06 11.26 -10.87
C ARG A 93 11.33 12.42 -11.56
N ALA A 94 10.03 12.58 -11.31
CA ALA A 94 9.26 13.69 -11.84
C ALA A 94 9.78 15.04 -11.32
N THR A 95 10.12 15.11 -10.03
CA THR A 95 10.69 16.31 -9.41
C THR A 95 12.05 16.65 -10.01
N GLU A 96 12.96 15.68 -10.11
CA GLU A 96 14.27 15.85 -10.75
C GLU A 96 14.15 16.35 -12.19
N ALA A 97 13.22 15.79 -12.97
CA ALA A 97 12.96 16.22 -14.34
C ALA A 97 12.44 17.67 -14.41
N GLN A 98 11.56 18.08 -13.48
CA GLN A 98 11.09 19.46 -13.44
C GLN A 98 12.18 20.44 -13.02
N VAL A 99 13.03 20.07 -12.04
CA VAL A 99 14.18 20.87 -11.62
C VAL A 99 15.15 21.04 -12.78
N ALA A 100 15.55 19.96 -13.46
CA ALA A 100 16.45 20.03 -14.61
C ALA A 100 15.88 20.91 -15.74
N LYS A 101 14.57 20.84 -16.00
CA LYS A 101 13.89 21.70 -16.98
C LYS A 101 13.88 23.17 -16.54
N ALA A 102 13.66 23.44 -15.26
CA ALA A 102 13.69 24.79 -14.70
C ALA A 102 15.10 25.38 -14.80
N ASP A 103 16.13 24.62 -14.42
CA ASP A 103 17.53 25.02 -14.51
C ASP A 103 17.95 25.33 -15.95
N GLY A 104 17.53 24.50 -16.91
CA GLY A 104 17.76 24.76 -18.34
C GLY A 104 17.13 26.08 -18.81
N LYS A 105 15.90 26.37 -18.38
CA LYS A 105 15.23 27.64 -18.69
C LYS A 105 15.91 28.84 -18.03
N ILE A 106 16.39 28.68 -16.80
CA ILE A 106 17.11 29.73 -16.06
C ILE A 106 18.43 30.03 -16.78
N ARG A 107 19.22 29.01 -17.12
CA ARG A 107 20.47 29.18 -17.89
C ARG A 107 20.24 29.91 -19.20
N ALA A 108 19.26 29.49 -20.00
CA ALA A 108 18.94 30.17 -21.26
C ALA A 108 18.52 31.64 -21.06
N LYS A 109 17.84 31.97 -19.96
CA LYS A 109 17.50 33.37 -19.63
C LYS A 109 18.74 34.16 -19.22
N VAL A 110 19.63 33.58 -18.44
CA VAL A 110 20.90 34.20 -18.03
C VAL A 110 21.75 34.50 -19.26
N GLU A 111 21.99 33.50 -20.12
CA GLU A 111 22.76 33.68 -21.36
C GLU A 111 22.17 34.80 -22.25
N LYS A 112 20.84 34.84 -22.39
CA LYS A 112 20.16 35.89 -23.16
C LYS A 112 20.29 37.28 -22.50
N ALA A 113 20.26 37.35 -21.17
CA ALA A 113 20.45 38.59 -20.44
C ALA A 113 21.90 39.09 -20.55
N GLU A 114 22.88 38.21 -20.43
CA GLU A 114 24.30 38.51 -20.61
C GLU A 114 24.59 39.01 -22.03
N ALA A 115 24.03 38.36 -23.06
CA ALA A 115 24.16 38.81 -24.45
C ALA A 115 23.56 40.21 -24.67
N ARG A 116 22.40 40.48 -24.06
CA ARG A 116 21.76 41.82 -24.11
C ARG A 116 22.58 42.87 -23.36
N LEU A 117 23.12 42.52 -22.20
CA LEU A 117 23.97 43.40 -21.42
C LEU A 117 25.21 43.78 -22.21
N LYS A 118 25.89 42.79 -22.81
CA LYS A 118 27.05 43.01 -23.67
C LYS A 118 26.73 43.93 -24.84
N ALA A 119 25.64 43.65 -25.56
CA ALA A 119 25.21 44.50 -26.69
C ALA A 119 24.89 45.95 -26.25
N ALA A 120 24.25 46.13 -25.09
CA ALA A 120 23.97 47.45 -24.54
C ALA A 120 25.25 48.18 -24.10
N THR A 121 26.22 47.47 -23.51
CA THR A 121 27.54 48.01 -23.18
C THR A 121 28.30 48.45 -24.43
N ASP A 122 28.33 47.60 -25.47
CA ASP A 122 28.99 47.92 -26.74
C ASP A 122 28.35 49.15 -27.41
N ALA A 123 27.01 49.25 -27.38
CA ALA A 123 26.28 50.42 -27.90
C ALA A 123 26.58 51.69 -27.08
N ALA A 124 26.55 51.60 -25.75
CA ALA A 124 26.85 52.75 -24.88
C ALA A 124 28.28 53.27 -25.07
N LEU A 125 29.26 52.37 -25.26
CA LEU A 125 30.64 52.75 -25.56
C LEU A 125 30.74 53.48 -26.92
N ALA A 126 30.01 53.03 -27.94
CA ALA A 126 29.95 53.71 -29.23
C ALA A 126 29.27 55.09 -29.14
N ASP A 127 28.20 55.21 -28.35
CA ASP A 127 27.50 56.48 -28.13
C ASP A 127 28.40 57.48 -27.39
N ILE A 128 29.22 57.04 -26.44
CA ILE A 128 30.21 57.89 -25.75
C ILE A 128 31.21 58.49 -26.74
N GLU A 129 31.72 57.71 -27.70
CA GLU A 129 32.61 58.23 -28.74
C GLU A 129 31.94 59.36 -29.55
N SER A 130 30.67 59.16 -29.92
CA SER A 130 29.90 60.16 -30.69
C SER A 130 29.63 61.43 -29.88
N VAL A 131 29.15 61.29 -28.64
CA VAL A 131 28.85 62.42 -27.76
C VAL A 131 30.12 63.20 -27.40
N ALA A 132 31.24 62.50 -27.15
CA ALA A 132 32.52 63.15 -26.89
C ALA A 132 33.04 63.93 -28.12
N ALA A 133 32.86 63.41 -29.33
CA ALA A 133 33.19 64.12 -30.57
C ALA A 133 32.33 65.38 -30.75
N GLU A 134 31.02 65.29 -30.52
CA GLU A 134 30.10 66.44 -30.60
C GLU A 134 30.44 67.51 -29.55
N ALA A 135 30.67 67.10 -28.30
CA ALA A 135 31.09 68.02 -27.24
C ALA A 135 32.44 68.71 -27.55
N ALA A 136 33.41 67.97 -28.10
CA ALA A 136 34.70 68.53 -28.52
C ALA A 136 34.55 69.55 -29.66
N GLN A 137 33.68 69.29 -30.64
CA GLN A 137 33.38 70.25 -31.72
C GLN A 137 32.77 71.54 -31.16
N ASP A 138 31.79 71.41 -30.27
CA ASP A 138 31.15 72.57 -29.63
C ASP A 138 32.14 73.39 -28.81
N MET A 139 33.03 72.74 -28.05
CA MET A 139 34.08 73.41 -27.29
C MET A 139 35.07 74.17 -28.20
N VAL A 140 35.56 73.55 -29.28
CA VAL A 140 36.50 74.19 -30.22
C VAL A 140 35.83 75.36 -30.95
N THR A 141 34.56 75.21 -31.33
CA THR A 141 33.79 76.28 -31.98
C THR A 141 33.64 77.49 -31.04
N ARG A 142 33.32 77.25 -29.76
CA ARG A 142 33.16 78.32 -28.77
C ARG A 142 34.48 78.99 -28.35
N LEU A 143 35.59 78.24 -28.30
CA LEU A 143 36.86 78.74 -27.78
C LEU A 143 37.78 79.33 -28.86
N ALA A 144 37.88 78.66 -30.02
CA ALA A 144 38.80 79.04 -31.09
C ALA A 144 38.08 79.73 -32.27
N GLY A 145 36.74 79.70 -32.33
CA GLY A 145 35.96 80.30 -33.42
C GLY A 145 36.11 79.58 -34.77
N VAL A 146 36.71 78.39 -34.78
CA VAL A 146 36.96 77.57 -35.98
C VAL A 146 35.98 76.40 -36.01
N ALA A 147 35.34 76.19 -37.16
CA ALA A 147 34.48 75.03 -37.39
C ALA A 147 35.34 73.80 -37.74
N VAL A 148 35.23 72.74 -36.95
CA VAL A 148 35.90 71.45 -37.20
C VAL A 148 34.89 70.46 -37.76
N SER A 149 35.29 69.65 -38.75
CA SER A 149 34.40 68.62 -39.31
C SER A 149 34.15 67.50 -38.30
N LYS A 150 32.96 66.87 -38.38
CA LYS A 150 32.60 65.77 -37.47
C LYS A 150 33.55 64.58 -37.60
N ALA A 151 34.09 64.36 -38.81
CA ALA A 151 35.05 63.30 -39.08
C ALA A 151 36.41 63.55 -38.40
N ASP A 152 36.90 64.79 -38.41
CA ASP A 152 38.19 65.14 -37.80
C ASP A 152 38.12 65.11 -36.27
N ALA A 153 37.01 65.60 -35.69
CA ALA A 153 36.77 65.55 -34.25
C ALA A 153 36.63 64.10 -33.75
N ALA A 154 35.87 63.26 -34.45
CA ALA A 154 35.74 61.84 -34.10
C ALA A 154 37.09 61.10 -34.18
N LYS A 155 37.92 61.41 -35.18
CA LYS A 155 39.26 60.81 -35.33
C LYS A 155 40.21 61.22 -34.20
N ALA A 156 40.16 62.48 -33.78
CA ALA A 156 40.96 62.98 -32.65
C ALA A 156 40.52 62.40 -31.30
N VAL A 157 39.21 62.34 -31.05
CA VAL A 157 38.64 61.71 -29.83
C VAL A 157 38.99 60.23 -29.78
N LYS A 158 38.88 59.52 -30.90
CA LYS A 158 39.26 58.10 -30.98
C LYS A 158 40.75 57.88 -30.73
N ALA A 159 41.62 58.77 -31.24
CA ALA A 159 43.06 58.72 -30.95
C ALA A 159 43.38 59.02 -29.48
N ALA A 160 42.61 59.91 -28.83
CA ALA A 160 42.77 60.20 -27.40
C ALA A 160 42.30 59.04 -26.51
N LEU A 161 41.15 58.43 -26.83
CA LEU A 161 40.60 57.26 -26.11
C LEU A 161 41.46 56.00 -26.27
N ALA A 162 42.24 55.88 -27.35
CA ALA A 162 43.14 54.74 -27.58
C ALA A 162 44.50 54.85 -26.87
N ASN A 163 44.88 56.05 -26.40
CA ASN A 163 46.20 56.33 -25.79
C ASN A 163 46.12 56.75 -24.31
N GLY A 164 44.92 56.80 -23.71
CA GLY A 164 44.68 57.03 -22.28
C GLY A 164 44.27 55.74 -21.59
#